data_AF-A0A9W9YAQ3-F1
#
_entry.id   AF-A0A9W9YAQ3-F1
#
_cell.length_a   1.000
_cell.length_b   1.000
_cell.length_c   1.000
_cell.angle_alpha   90.00
_cell.angle_beta   90.00
_cell.angle_gamma   90.00
#
_symmetry.space_group_name_H-M   'P 1'
#
loop_
_entity.id
_entity.type
_entity.pdbx_description
1 polymer ?
#
loop_
_entity_poly.entity_id
_entity_poly.type
_entity_poly.pdbx_seq_one_letter_code
_entity_poly.pdbx_strand_id
1 'polypeptide(L)'
;MQSGLEAALAYLSSTQEKHGRLLGGALESTRRYLFETHFTFQHEKILHPKLTKLLTLVSRWSKEQDLRNTTAACAILTYTFPEKTSREILETLSGLHGIQATLYKSAAEVNTAQEDNDEVKLDIYVVNGLAITEDFPWGSFDFVLDYDPSGTIRREELTRSSKLQAHVSLTTIAKALLDKQPIETKGSNDSQIQGQRDQYIFIGSEKITQNKDLLHLLETSHNVLIYERRNSNAKPNDSLSKMCQQPDVMIDERTCIQLQHLPSLDDEREYEGLRDTVLALSLKCHKCCIIMYSSKQPDYAFTGDVLRHLSILFASFAHFQKSEFEVEILYSFTIEDTAKLIRQIGDKARAQSTVWNNMEWPKRKWLTNEASAV
;
A
#
# COMPACT_ATOMS: atom_id res chain seq x y z
N MET A 1 9.33 2.74 24.84
CA MET A 1 8.05 3.23 24.30
C MET A 1 8.36 4.02 23.01
N GLN A 2 7.70 3.67 21.89
CA GLN A 2 7.34 4.53 20.74
C GLN A 2 8.44 5.16 19.84
N SER A 3 9.45 4.44 19.37
CA SER A 3 10.30 4.99 18.28
C SER A 3 9.53 5.24 16.97
N GLY A 4 8.74 4.27 16.50
CA GLY A 4 7.98 4.40 15.25
C GLY A 4 6.67 5.21 15.37
N LEU A 5 5.92 5.02 16.46
CA LEU A 5 4.57 5.59 16.60
C LEU A 5 4.61 7.09 16.92
N GLU A 6 5.53 7.56 17.78
CA GLU A 6 5.69 9.00 18.01
C GLU A 6 6.26 9.72 16.82
N ALA A 7 7.20 9.11 16.11
CA ALA A 7 7.72 9.68 14.88
C ALA A 7 6.62 9.80 13.81
N ALA A 8 5.79 8.77 13.66
CA ALA A 8 4.64 8.80 12.76
C ALA A 8 3.63 9.88 13.19
N LEU A 9 3.33 10.00 14.48
CA LEU A 9 2.44 11.03 15.02
C LEU A 9 3.00 12.44 14.82
N ALA A 10 4.28 12.66 15.10
CA ALA A 10 4.95 13.94 14.90
C ALA A 10 4.99 14.33 13.40
N TYR A 11 5.30 13.37 12.54
CA TYR A 11 5.30 13.55 11.09
C TYR A 11 3.91 13.89 10.56
N LEU A 12 2.88 13.14 10.97
CA LEU A 12 1.49 13.39 10.56
C LEU A 12 0.99 14.74 11.07
N SER A 13 1.27 15.09 12.33
CA SER A 13 0.92 16.39 12.91
C SER A 13 1.60 17.53 12.16
N SER A 14 2.91 17.44 11.91
CA SER A 14 3.65 18.46 11.15
C SER A 14 3.15 18.58 9.71
N THR A 15 2.85 17.46 9.05
CA THR A 15 2.32 17.44 7.68
C THR A 15 0.93 18.06 7.61
N GLN A 16 0.07 17.79 8.58
CA GLN A 16 -1.27 18.37 8.68
C GLN A 16 -1.22 19.87 9.00
N GLU A 17 -0.31 20.33 9.86
CA GLU A 17 -0.11 21.75 10.11
C GLU A 17 0.37 22.48 8.84
N LYS A 18 1.32 21.87 8.12
CA LYS A 18 1.92 22.46 6.91
C LYS A 18 0.97 22.47 5.71
N HIS A 19 0.14 21.44 5.56
CA HIS A 19 -0.73 21.24 4.39
C HIS A 19 -2.23 21.20 4.74
N GLY A 20 -2.63 21.73 5.90
CA GLY A 20 -3.99 21.60 6.44
C GLY A 20 -5.09 22.15 5.53
N ARG A 21 -4.79 23.17 4.72
CA ARG A 21 -5.74 23.72 3.72
C ARG A 21 -6.02 22.78 2.55
N LEU A 22 -5.07 21.90 2.21
CA LEU A 22 -5.18 20.95 1.10
C LEU A 22 -5.67 19.57 1.58
N LEU A 23 -5.26 19.16 2.79
CA LEU A 23 -5.58 17.85 3.33
C LEU A 23 -6.95 17.78 3.98
N GLY A 24 -7.59 18.91 4.33
CA GLY A 24 -8.99 18.95 4.75
C GLY A 24 -9.37 18.00 5.90
N GLY A 25 -8.42 17.70 6.81
CA GLY A 25 -8.64 16.73 7.89
C GLY A 25 -8.59 15.25 7.48
N ALA A 26 -8.19 14.91 6.25
CA ALA A 26 -8.11 13.53 5.75
C ALA A 26 -7.19 12.62 6.58
N LEU A 27 -6.19 13.19 7.27
CA LEU A 27 -5.28 12.46 8.16
C LEU A 27 -5.76 12.40 9.61
N GLU A 28 -6.86 13.08 9.96
CA GLU A 28 -7.32 13.22 11.34
C GLU A 28 -7.74 11.87 11.93
N SER A 29 -8.40 11.02 11.15
CA SER A 29 -8.82 9.68 11.57
C SER A 29 -7.61 8.79 11.87
N THR A 30 -6.59 8.80 11.00
CA THR A 30 -5.34 8.07 11.21
C THR A 30 -4.56 8.61 12.40
N ARG A 31 -4.47 9.94 12.53
CA ARG A 31 -3.80 10.59 13.67
C ARG A 31 -4.47 10.21 14.98
N ARG A 32 -5.81 10.32 15.06
CA ARG A 32 -6.58 9.95 16.24
C ARG A 32 -6.38 8.48 16.61
N TYR A 33 -6.45 7.57 15.64
CA TYR A 33 -6.19 6.15 15.87
C TYR A 33 -4.78 5.89 16.42
N LEU A 34 -3.75 6.51 15.82
CA LEU A 34 -2.38 6.35 16.28
C LEU A 34 -2.19 6.95 17.68
N PHE A 35 -2.87 8.05 17.99
CA PHE A 35 -2.81 8.70 19.31
C PHE A 35 -3.51 7.88 20.39
N GLU A 36 -4.69 7.33 20.09
CA GLU A 36 -5.42 6.40 20.98
C GLU A 36 -4.60 5.13 21.21
N THR A 37 -4.09 4.50 20.15
CA THR A 37 -3.25 3.29 20.24
C THR A 37 -2.00 3.55 21.06
N HIS A 38 -1.37 4.71 20.83
CA HIS A 38 -0.23 5.16 21.58
C HIS A 38 -0.55 5.31 23.08
N PHE A 39 -1.64 6.00 23.39
CA PHE A 39 -2.10 6.20 24.77
C PHE A 39 -2.41 4.87 25.46
N THR A 40 -3.09 3.94 24.80
CA THR A 40 -3.36 2.59 25.30
C THR A 40 -2.06 1.84 25.58
N PHE A 41 -1.09 1.89 24.66
CA PHE A 41 0.21 1.23 24.87
C PHE A 41 0.94 1.81 26.08
N GLN A 42 0.86 3.12 26.30
CA GLN A 42 1.44 3.74 27.49
C GLN A 42 0.76 3.25 28.77
N HIS A 43 -0.57 3.36 28.80
CA HIS A 43 -1.39 3.11 29.98
C HIS A 43 -1.35 1.64 30.41
N GLU A 44 -1.48 0.74 29.43
CA GLU A 44 -1.49 -0.71 29.65
C GLU A 44 -0.09 -1.33 29.64
N LYS A 45 0.98 -0.52 29.48
CA LYS A 45 2.38 -0.96 29.39
C LYS A 45 2.59 -2.06 28.32
N ILE A 46 1.89 -1.95 27.20
CA ILE A 46 1.98 -2.91 26.10
C ILE A 46 3.28 -2.67 25.33
N LEU A 47 4.10 -3.72 25.21
CA LEU A 47 5.28 -3.72 24.34
C LEU A 47 4.85 -3.74 22.87
N HIS A 48 5.54 -2.94 22.06
CA HIS A 48 5.29 -2.91 20.63
C HIS A 48 5.49 -4.31 20.01
N PRO A 49 4.61 -4.78 19.10
CA PRO A 49 4.70 -6.14 18.55
C PRO A 49 6.06 -6.51 17.97
N LYS A 50 6.77 -5.53 17.38
CA LYS A 50 8.13 -5.71 16.85
C LYS A 50 9.16 -5.98 17.95
N LEU A 51 9.06 -5.30 19.10
CA LEU A 51 9.89 -5.57 20.28
C LEU A 51 9.53 -6.92 20.90
N THR A 52 8.24 -7.26 20.99
CA THR A 52 7.82 -8.58 21.45
C THR A 52 8.38 -9.71 20.58
N LYS A 53 8.41 -9.50 19.26
CA LYS A 53 9.01 -10.47 18.32
C LYS A 53 10.52 -10.55 18.47
N LEU A 54 11.19 -9.40 18.63
CA LEU A 54 12.62 -9.32 18.92
C LEU A 54 12.97 -10.11 20.18
N LEU A 55 12.26 -9.86 21.29
CA LEU A 55 12.40 -10.59 22.56
C LEU A 55 12.26 -12.09 22.34
N THR A 56 11.25 -12.52 21.61
CA THR A 56 11.01 -13.94 21.32
C THR A 56 12.19 -14.58 20.56
N LEU A 57 12.77 -13.88 19.59
CA LEU A 57 13.93 -14.37 18.82
C LEU A 57 15.19 -14.44 19.68
N VAL A 58 15.48 -13.37 20.40
CA VAL A 58 16.65 -13.26 21.28
C VAL A 58 16.60 -14.30 22.40
N SER A 59 15.45 -14.48 23.05
CA SER A 59 15.28 -15.52 24.07
C SER A 59 15.42 -16.93 23.50
N ARG A 60 15.00 -17.17 22.25
CA ARG A 60 15.19 -18.45 21.58
C ARG A 60 16.69 -18.70 21.30
N TRP A 61 17.39 -17.72 20.75
CA TRP A 61 18.82 -17.83 20.48
C TRP A 61 19.63 -18.04 21.76
N SER A 62 19.33 -17.30 22.82
CA SER A 62 19.97 -17.46 24.13
C SER A 62 19.78 -18.89 24.68
N LYS A 63 18.57 -19.47 24.60
CA LYS A 63 18.32 -20.87 25.00
C LYS A 63 19.05 -21.89 24.14
N GLU A 64 19.11 -21.67 22.83
CA GLU A 64 19.85 -22.54 21.90
C GLU A 64 21.36 -22.54 22.20
N GLN A 65 21.90 -21.39 22.62
CA GLN A 65 23.30 -21.26 23.06
C GLN A 65 23.55 -21.91 24.42
N ASP A 66 22.61 -21.77 25.35
CA ASP A 66 22.67 -22.42 26.66
C ASP A 66 22.71 -23.95 26.52
N LEU A 67 21.91 -24.54 25.62
CA LEU A 67 21.95 -25.97 25.28
C LEU A 67 23.29 -26.42 24.69
N ARG A 68 24.01 -25.54 23.98
CA ARG A 68 25.29 -25.84 23.33
C ARG A 68 26.49 -25.55 24.23
N ASN A 69 26.28 -24.93 25.39
CA ASN A 69 27.34 -24.39 26.25
C ASN A 69 28.32 -23.50 25.47
N THR A 70 27.81 -22.69 24.55
CA THR A 70 28.60 -21.76 23.73
C THR A 70 28.08 -20.34 23.88
N THR A 71 28.97 -19.36 23.83
CA THR A 71 28.59 -17.94 23.74
C THR A 71 28.53 -17.53 22.27
N ALA A 72 27.51 -16.77 21.89
CA ALA A 72 27.34 -16.26 20.53
C ALA A 72 27.21 -14.73 20.53
N ALA A 73 27.63 -14.11 19.43
CA ALA A 73 27.48 -12.67 19.22
C ALA A 73 26.35 -12.37 18.21
N CYS A 74 25.53 -11.37 18.51
CA CYS A 74 24.40 -10.94 17.70
C CYS A 74 24.49 -9.45 17.38
N ALA A 75 24.39 -9.07 16.11
CA ALA A 75 24.22 -7.68 15.69
C ALA A 75 22.74 -7.37 15.45
N ILE A 76 22.18 -6.34 16.09
CA ILE A 76 20.85 -5.80 15.81
C ILE A 76 21.02 -4.46 15.09
N LEU A 77 20.63 -4.42 13.82
CA LEU A 77 20.80 -3.25 12.96
C LEU A 77 19.55 -2.37 13.03
N THR A 78 19.74 -1.08 13.36
CA THR A 78 18.67 -0.07 13.38
C THR A 78 18.95 1.07 12.41
N TYR A 79 17.94 1.53 11.66
CA TYR A 79 18.13 2.58 10.63
C TYR A 79 17.26 3.82 10.89
N THR A 80 16.04 3.63 11.37
CA THR A 80 15.04 4.67 11.59
C THR A 80 15.10 5.14 13.04
N PHE A 81 15.46 6.41 13.24
CA PHE A 81 15.71 7.01 14.56
C PHE A 81 16.62 6.16 15.47
N PRO A 82 17.85 5.83 15.01
CA PRO A 82 18.71 4.83 15.64
C PRO A 82 18.98 5.13 17.12
N GLU A 83 19.15 6.40 17.53
CA GLU A 83 19.37 6.73 18.94
C GLU A 83 18.22 6.31 19.87
N LYS A 84 16.98 6.57 19.43
CA LYS A 84 15.79 6.27 20.23
C LYS A 84 15.46 4.79 20.19
N THR A 85 15.51 4.19 18.99
CA THR A 85 15.25 2.76 18.78
C THR A 85 16.27 1.90 19.50
N SER A 86 17.56 2.25 19.44
CA SER A 86 18.61 1.49 20.12
C SER A 86 18.48 1.55 21.63
N ARG A 87 18.14 2.72 22.20
CA ARG A 87 17.87 2.85 23.64
C ARG A 87 16.70 1.97 24.09
N GLU A 88 15.61 1.98 23.33
CA GLU A 88 14.42 1.17 23.62
C GLU A 88 14.73 -0.33 23.56
N ILE A 89 15.52 -0.78 22.58
CA ILE A 89 15.97 -2.17 22.48
C ILE A 89 16.86 -2.54 23.68
N LEU A 90 17.82 -1.69 24.04
CA LEU A 90 18.72 -1.93 25.18
C LEU A 90 17.94 -2.06 26.49
N GLU A 91 17.02 -1.12 26.79
CA GLU A 91 16.16 -1.17 27.98
C GLU A 91 15.28 -2.43 28.02
N THR A 92 14.80 -2.86 26.85
CA THR A 92 13.95 -4.06 26.73
C THR A 92 14.75 -5.34 26.96
N LEU A 93 16.02 -5.36 26.56
CA LEU A 93 16.90 -6.52 26.71
C LEU A 93 17.63 -6.57 28.06
N SER A 94 17.82 -5.43 28.73
CA SER A 94 18.58 -5.31 29.99
C SER A 94 17.99 -6.02 31.21
N GLY A 95 16.89 -6.76 31.05
CA GLY A 95 16.27 -7.58 32.10
C GLY A 95 16.29 -9.09 31.81
N LEU A 96 16.91 -9.53 30.71
CA LEU A 96 16.94 -10.94 30.34
C LEU A 96 18.17 -11.65 30.89
N HIS A 97 17.95 -12.81 31.51
CA HIS A 97 19.04 -13.65 32.01
C HIS A 97 19.84 -14.25 30.84
N GLY A 98 21.17 -14.27 30.97
CA GLY A 98 22.09 -14.82 29.98
C GLY A 98 22.28 -13.98 28.72
N ILE A 99 21.85 -12.70 28.73
CA ILE A 99 21.96 -11.77 27.61
C ILE A 99 22.65 -10.49 28.07
N GLN A 100 23.67 -10.07 27.33
CA GLN A 100 24.32 -8.78 27.52
C GLN A 100 24.09 -7.92 26.28
N ALA A 101 23.37 -6.80 26.45
CA ALA A 101 23.05 -5.89 25.34
C ALA A 101 23.83 -4.59 25.47
N THR A 102 24.57 -4.21 24.44
CA THR A 102 25.41 -3.01 24.39
C THR A 102 25.22 -2.23 23.09
N LEU A 103 25.47 -0.92 23.14
CA LEU A 103 25.48 -0.08 21.95
C LEU A 103 26.84 -0.24 21.25
N TYR A 104 26.83 -0.59 19.97
CA TYR A 104 28.06 -0.69 19.18
C TYR A 104 28.66 0.70 18.94
N LYS A 105 29.93 0.90 19.32
CA LYS A 105 30.67 2.13 18.98
C LYS A 105 31.85 1.87 18.04
N SER A 106 32.50 0.72 18.15
CA SER A 106 33.65 0.38 17.29
C SER A 106 33.92 -1.12 17.20
N ALA A 107 34.66 -1.53 16.17
CA ALA A 107 35.06 -2.93 15.98
C ALA A 107 35.96 -3.49 17.10
N ALA A 108 36.67 -2.61 17.82
CA ALA A 108 37.52 -3.01 18.95
C ALA A 108 36.71 -3.59 20.12
N GLU A 109 35.48 -3.10 20.34
CA GLU A 109 34.61 -3.52 21.46
C GLU A 109 34.07 -4.95 21.28
N VAL A 110 33.90 -5.39 20.03
CA VAL A 110 33.35 -6.71 19.69
C VAL A 110 34.35 -7.83 20.02
N ASN A 111 35.65 -7.53 19.93
CA ASN A 111 36.72 -8.50 20.17
C ASN A 111 37.15 -8.54 21.65
N THR A 112 36.71 -7.60 22.48
CA THR A 112 37.06 -7.51 23.91
C THR A 112 36.05 -8.18 24.85
N ALA A 113 34.88 -8.60 24.36
CA ALA A 113 33.82 -9.20 25.19
C ALA A 113 34.02 -10.70 25.51
N GLN A 114 35.11 -11.32 25.04
CA GLN A 114 35.41 -12.72 25.33
C GLN A 114 36.02 -12.98 26.72
N GLU A 115 36.09 -11.97 27.59
CA GLU A 115 36.63 -12.13 28.95
C GLU A 115 35.54 -12.51 29.97
N ASP A 116 35.55 -13.80 30.36
CA ASP A 116 35.19 -14.36 31.67
C ASP A 116 33.85 -13.93 32.31
N ASN A 117 32.73 -14.09 31.59
CA ASN A 117 31.43 -14.16 32.25
C ASN A 117 30.61 -15.36 31.77
N ASP A 118 30.81 -16.52 32.40
CA ASP A 118 30.14 -17.80 32.08
C ASP A 118 28.60 -17.71 32.11
N GLU A 119 28.04 -16.67 32.76
CA GLU A 119 26.61 -16.39 32.77
C GLU A 119 26.09 -15.84 31.44
N VAL A 120 26.92 -15.19 30.61
CA VAL A 120 26.49 -14.56 29.36
C VAL A 120 26.53 -15.57 28.22
N LYS A 121 25.35 -15.89 27.67
CA LYS A 121 25.19 -16.84 26.55
C LYS A 121 25.03 -16.13 25.20
N LEU A 122 24.56 -14.89 25.21
CA LEU A 122 24.34 -14.10 24.00
C LEU A 122 24.76 -12.65 24.21
N ASP A 123 25.81 -12.24 23.51
CA ASP A 123 26.23 -10.84 23.42
C ASP A 123 25.52 -10.15 22.27
N ILE A 124 24.81 -9.07 22.57
CA ILE A 124 23.99 -8.33 21.62
C ILE A 124 24.56 -6.93 21.44
N TYR A 125 24.88 -6.60 20.20
CA TYR A 125 25.36 -5.29 19.79
C TYR A 125 24.27 -4.60 18.99
N VAL A 126 23.74 -3.49 19.51
CA VAL A 126 22.80 -2.65 18.77
C VAL A 126 23.59 -1.66 17.94
N VAL A 127 23.46 -1.76 16.62
CA VAL A 127 24.28 -1.05 15.64
C VAL A 127 23.41 -0.05 14.89
N ASN A 128 23.89 1.19 14.79
CA ASN A 128 23.32 2.15 13.86
C ASN A 128 23.71 1.77 12.43
N GLY A 129 22.75 1.25 11.66
CA GLY A 129 22.94 0.82 10.28
C GLY A 129 23.43 1.92 9.34
N LEU A 130 23.15 3.18 9.65
CA LEU A 130 23.64 4.34 8.88
C LEU A 130 25.12 4.66 9.14
N ALA A 131 25.70 4.12 10.21
CA ALA A 131 27.08 4.36 10.61
C ALA A 131 28.00 3.17 10.28
N ILE A 132 27.49 2.15 9.57
CA ILE A 132 28.28 1.00 9.15
C ILE A 132 29.23 1.42 8.03
N THR A 133 30.50 1.14 8.25
CA THR A 133 31.61 1.37 7.31
C THR A 133 32.16 0.03 6.79
N GLU A 134 33.04 0.06 5.77
CA GLU A 134 33.55 -1.17 5.13
C GLU A 134 34.36 -2.09 6.07
N ASP A 135 34.90 -1.54 7.15
CA ASP A 135 35.65 -2.22 8.21
C ASP A 135 34.77 -2.84 9.29
N PHE A 136 33.44 -2.79 9.15
CA PHE A 136 32.53 -3.41 10.10
C PHE A 136 32.79 -4.94 10.21
N PRO A 137 32.92 -5.49 11.45
CA PRO A 137 33.41 -6.84 11.67
C PRO A 137 32.31 -7.90 11.48
N TRP A 138 31.77 -8.03 10.26
CA TRP A 138 30.71 -8.99 9.94
C TRP A 138 31.05 -10.43 10.36
N GLY A 139 32.33 -10.82 10.27
CA GLY A 139 32.82 -12.14 10.66
C GLY A 139 32.80 -12.45 12.16
N SER A 140 32.55 -11.45 13.01
CA SER A 140 32.51 -11.61 14.46
C SER A 140 31.13 -11.98 14.99
N PHE A 141 30.07 -11.95 14.17
CA PHE A 141 28.69 -12.20 14.61
C PHE A 141 28.16 -13.54 14.11
N ASP A 142 27.54 -14.31 15.02
CA ASP A 142 26.79 -15.53 14.74
C ASP A 142 25.37 -15.23 14.26
N PHE A 143 24.78 -14.13 14.73
CA PHE A 143 23.44 -13.71 14.38
C PHE A 143 23.42 -12.27 13.89
N VAL A 144 22.64 -12.00 12.84
CA VAL A 144 22.38 -10.64 12.37
C VAL A 144 20.87 -10.45 12.27
N LEU A 145 20.36 -9.41 12.94
CA LEU A 145 18.95 -9.07 12.95
C LEU A 145 18.73 -7.66 12.41
N ASP A 146 17.96 -7.52 11.33
CA ASP A 146 17.54 -6.21 10.82
C ASP A 146 16.29 -5.79 11.54
N TYR A 147 16.40 -4.84 12.46
CA TYR A 147 15.26 -4.42 13.24
C TYR A 147 14.29 -3.60 12.38
N ASP A 148 14.78 -2.77 11.46
CA ASP A 148 13.94 -1.96 10.58
C ASP A 148 14.65 -1.70 9.24
N PRO A 149 14.48 -2.59 8.26
CA PRO A 149 15.24 -2.53 7.01
C PRO A 149 14.88 -1.27 6.22
N SER A 150 15.88 -0.41 5.95
CA SER A 150 15.75 0.78 5.09
C SER A 150 16.55 0.68 3.77
N GLY A 151 17.25 -0.44 3.58
CA GLY A 151 18.01 -0.78 2.38
C GLY A 151 18.27 -2.28 2.34
N THR A 152 18.71 -2.80 1.19
CA THR A 152 19.15 -4.21 1.09
C THR A 152 20.57 -4.31 1.61
N ILE A 153 20.77 -4.96 2.76
CA ILE A 153 22.10 -5.47 3.13
C ILE A 153 22.54 -6.34 1.96
N ARG A 154 23.70 -6.03 1.38
CA ARG A 154 24.18 -6.78 0.22
C ARG A 154 24.53 -8.16 0.72
N ARG A 155 23.93 -9.19 0.10
CA ARG A 155 24.16 -10.60 0.46
C ARG A 155 25.66 -10.94 0.51
N GLU A 156 26.44 -10.24 -0.31
CA GLU A 156 27.90 -10.27 -0.39
C GLU A 156 28.61 -9.94 0.93
N GLU A 157 28.07 -9.04 1.77
CA GLU A 157 28.63 -8.64 3.06
C GLU A 157 28.41 -9.74 4.11
N LEU A 158 27.20 -10.32 4.13
CA LEU A 158 26.84 -11.45 4.99
C LEU A 158 27.62 -12.72 4.62
N THR A 159 27.94 -12.94 3.34
CA THR A 159 28.76 -14.10 2.91
C THR A 159 30.22 -14.04 3.37
N ARG A 160 30.71 -12.89 3.87
CA ARG A 160 32.07 -12.79 4.45
C ARG A 160 32.16 -13.42 5.84
N SER A 161 31.04 -13.69 6.50
CA SER A 161 31.04 -14.33 7.81
C SER A 161 30.89 -15.84 7.69
N SER A 162 31.98 -16.58 7.96
CA SER A 162 31.95 -18.04 8.04
C SER A 162 31.28 -18.57 9.31
N LYS A 163 30.98 -17.69 10.28
CA LYS A 163 30.34 -18.03 11.57
C LYS A 163 28.83 -17.77 11.60
N LEU A 164 28.29 -17.08 10.59
CA LEU A 164 26.88 -16.66 10.58
C LEU A 164 25.94 -17.87 10.59
N GLN A 165 25.19 -18.03 11.68
CA GLN A 165 24.20 -19.08 11.88
C GLN A 165 22.83 -18.67 11.35
N ALA A 166 22.43 -17.40 11.54
CA ALA A 166 21.17 -16.90 10.98
C ALA A 166 21.17 -15.38 10.72
N HIS A 167 20.48 -14.99 9.64
CA HIS A 167 20.11 -13.61 9.34
C HIS A 167 18.58 -13.48 9.33
N VAL A 168 18.05 -12.53 10.10
CA VAL A 168 16.59 -12.34 10.26
C VAL A 168 16.24 -10.88 10.10
N SER A 169 15.28 -10.55 9.23
CA SER A 169 14.78 -9.19 9.08
C SER A 169 13.36 -9.05 9.65
N LEU A 170 13.15 -8.06 10.50
CA LEU A 170 11.84 -7.70 11.03
C LEU A 170 11.18 -6.65 10.12
N THR A 171 10.39 -7.13 9.16
CA THR A 171 9.60 -6.27 8.29
C THR A 171 8.22 -6.02 8.88
N THR A 172 7.83 -4.75 8.99
CA THR A 172 6.42 -4.42 9.22
C THR A 172 5.71 -4.48 7.88
N ILE A 173 4.87 -5.49 7.71
CA ILE A 173 4.04 -5.56 6.51
C ILE A 173 2.76 -4.81 6.81
N ALA A 174 2.42 -3.82 5.99
CA ALA A 174 1.14 -3.14 6.11
C ALA A 174 0.04 -4.20 6.07
N LYS A 175 -0.97 -4.07 6.93
CA LYS A 175 -2.09 -5.03 6.93
C LYS A 175 -2.74 -5.14 5.55
N ALA A 176 -2.78 -4.04 4.78
CA ALA A 176 -3.20 -4.01 3.38
C ALA A 176 -2.34 -4.82 2.38
N LEU A 177 -1.13 -5.23 2.77
CA LEU A 177 -0.21 -6.07 1.97
C LEU A 177 -0.25 -7.54 2.40
N LEU A 178 -0.55 -7.84 3.67
CA LEU A 178 -0.76 -9.21 4.17
C LEU A 178 -2.18 -9.72 3.87
N ASP A 179 -3.17 -8.86 4.08
CA ASP A 179 -4.54 -9.13 3.70
C ASP A 179 -4.75 -8.58 2.29
N LYS A 180 -5.15 -9.45 1.35
CA LYS A 180 -5.86 -9.04 0.13
C LYS A 180 -7.25 -8.44 0.46
N GLN A 181 -7.38 -7.70 1.56
CA GLN A 181 -8.60 -7.04 2.02
C GLN A 181 -8.28 -5.60 2.48
N PRO A 182 -9.15 -4.63 2.14
CA PRO A 182 -8.99 -3.25 2.55
C PRO A 182 -9.14 -3.11 4.08
N ILE A 183 -8.35 -2.22 4.66
CA ILE A 183 -8.35 -1.90 6.08
C ILE A 183 -9.72 -1.33 6.48
N GLU A 184 -10.52 -2.12 7.19
CA GLU A 184 -11.72 -1.66 7.90
C GLU A 184 -11.32 -0.77 9.09
N THR A 185 -11.70 0.50 9.03
CA THR A 185 -11.78 1.36 10.22
C THR A 185 -12.99 0.89 11.05
N LYS A 186 -12.72 0.21 12.17
CA LYS A 186 -13.78 -0.22 13.10
C LYS A 186 -14.46 0.98 13.74
N GLY A 187 -15.73 1.18 13.39
CA GLY A 187 -16.74 1.76 14.25
C GLY A 187 -17.82 0.70 14.48
N SER A 188 -17.92 0.25 15.73
CA SER A 188 -19.02 -0.53 16.32
C SER A 188 -19.18 -2.00 15.91
N ASN A 189 -19.49 -2.78 16.94
CA ASN A 189 -19.77 -4.20 16.98
C ASN A 189 -20.64 -4.73 15.83
N ASP A 190 -20.15 -5.75 15.12
CA ASP A 190 -20.88 -7.00 14.97
C ASP A 190 -19.93 -8.12 14.53
N SER A 191 -19.87 -9.15 15.35
CA SER A 191 -19.22 -10.42 15.04
C SER A 191 -20.08 -11.21 14.06
N GLN A 192 -19.41 -11.89 13.11
CA GLN A 192 -19.92 -12.84 12.08
C GLN A 192 -20.23 -12.20 10.72
N ILE A 193 -19.29 -12.32 9.78
CA ILE A 193 -19.39 -13.05 8.50
C ILE A 193 -17.98 -13.01 7.87
N GLN A 194 -17.17 -14.03 8.13
CA GLN A 194 -16.03 -14.37 7.27
C GLN A 194 -16.56 -15.36 6.24
N GLY A 195 -16.54 -15.03 4.95
CA GLY A 195 -16.69 -16.08 3.92
C GLY A 195 -17.33 -15.74 2.59
N GLN A 196 -17.68 -14.50 2.27
CA GLN A 196 -18.22 -14.19 0.94
C GLN A 196 -17.52 -12.95 0.38
N ARG A 197 -16.69 -13.13 -0.66
CA ARG A 197 -16.29 -11.99 -1.49
C ARG A 197 -17.58 -11.50 -2.15
N ASP A 198 -18.08 -10.34 -1.75
CA ASP A 198 -19.29 -9.80 -2.35
C ASP A 198 -19.11 -9.69 -3.86
N GLN A 199 -20.08 -10.25 -4.58
CA GLN A 199 -20.13 -10.19 -6.03
C GLN A 199 -20.57 -8.79 -6.43
N TYR A 200 -19.81 -8.16 -7.31
CA TYR A 200 -20.23 -6.92 -7.95
C TYR A 200 -20.95 -7.21 -9.26
N ILE A 201 -21.91 -6.36 -9.58
CA ILE A 201 -22.52 -6.29 -10.90
C ILE A 201 -22.31 -4.85 -11.38
N PHE A 202 -21.54 -4.69 -12.45
CA PHE A 202 -21.30 -3.41 -13.11
C PHE A 202 -21.91 -3.42 -14.50
N ILE A 203 -22.23 -2.25 -15.05
CA ILE A 203 -22.68 -2.15 -16.45
C ILE A 203 -21.47 -1.83 -17.31
N GLY A 204 -21.17 -2.68 -18.29
CA GLY A 204 -20.04 -2.51 -19.20
C GLY A 204 -20.48 -2.16 -20.62
N SER A 205 -19.58 -1.53 -21.36
CA SER A 205 -19.67 -1.38 -22.81
C SER A 205 -19.29 -2.69 -23.52
N GLU A 206 -19.62 -2.78 -24.81
CA GLU A 206 -19.23 -3.90 -25.67
C GLU A 206 -17.69 -4.08 -25.71
N LYS A 207 -16.92 -3.00 -25.52
CA LYS A 207 -15.45 -3.05 -25.46
C LYS A 207 -14.94 -3.92 -24.32
N ILE A 208 -15.65 -3.95 -23.18
CA ILE A 208 -15.30 -4.79 -22.03
C ILE A 208 -15.65 -6.24 -22.31
N THR A 209 -16.83 -6.50 -22.85
CA THR A 209 -17.32 -7.86 -23.07
C THR A 209 -16.67 -8.56 -24.27
N GLN A 210 -16.20 -7.80 -25.27
CA GLN A 210 -15.37 -8.32 -26.36
C GLN A 210 -13.98 -8.74 -25.89
N ASN A 211 -13.45 -8.12 -24.82
CA ASN A 211 -12.17 -8.51 -24.23
C ASN A 211 -12.34 -9.70 -23.29
N LYS A 212 -12.32 -10.91 -23.86
CA LYS A 212 -12.57 -12.18 -23.14
C LYS A 212 -11.60 -12.41 -21.98
N ASP A 213 -10.34 -12.05 -22.12
CA ASP A 213 -9.32 -12.26 -21.08
C ASP A 213 -9.57 -11.34 -19.88
N LEU A 214 -9.88 -10.06 -20.14
CA LEU A 214 -10.25 -9.11 -19.09
C LEU A 214 -11.55 -9.52 -18.40
N LEU A 215 -12.56 -9.92 -19.17
CA LEU A 215 -13.85 -10.38 -18.65
C LEU A 215 -13.68 -11.62 -17.77
N HIS A 216 -12.89 -12.60 -18.24
CA HIS A 216 -12.58 -13.80 -17.47
C HIS A 216 -11.90 -13.49 -16.13
N LEU A 217 -10.93 -12.57 -16.10
CA LEU A 217 -10.24 -12.16 -14.88
C LEU A 217 -11.16 -11.40 -13.92
N LEU A 218 -12.07 -10.57 -14.44
CA LEU A 218 -13.07 -9.87 -13.64
C LEU A 218 -14.02 -10.86 -12.96
N GLU A 219 -14.53 -11.84 -13.70
CA GLU A 219 -15.50 -12.82 -13.19
C GLU A 219 -14.86 -13.81 -12.23
N THR A 220 -13.72 -14.41 -12.58
CA THR A 220 -13.11 -15.51 -11.83
C THR A 220 -12.25 -15.04 -10.66
N SER A 221 -11.37 -14.06 -10.90
CA SER A 221 -10.38 -13.64 -9.90
C SER A 221 -10.89 -12.52 -9.01
N HIS A 222 -11.78 -11.67 -9.54
CA HIS A 222 -12.26 -10.47 -8.85
C HIS A 222 -13.75 -10.52 -8.48
N ASN A 223 -14.48 -11.59 -8.82
CA ASN A 223 -15.91 -11.75 -8.55
C ASN A 223 -16.75 -10.53 -8.97
N VAL A 224 -16.49 -10.04 -10.17
CA VAL A 224 -17.21 -8.93 -10.81
C VAL A 224 -17.92 -9.47 -12.04
N LEU A 225 -19.24 -9.35 -12.08
CA LEU A 225 -20.06 -9.59 -13.27
C LEU A 225 -20.23 -8.30 -14.04
N ILE A 226 -20.08 -8.38 -15.37
CA ILE A 226 -20.34 -7.27 -16.28
C ILE A 226 -21.66 -7.52 -17.00
N TYR A 227 -22.63 -6.63 -16.78
CA TYR A 227 -23.85 -6.56 -17.57
C TYR A 227 -23.60 -5.69 -18.79
N GLU A 228 -23.58 -6.29 -19.98
CA GLU A 228 -23.36 -5.55 -21.22
C GLU A 228 -24.54 -4.62 -21.52
N ARG A 229 -24.22 -3.35 -21.80
CA ARG A 229 -25.17 -2.45 -22.46
C ARG A 229 -24.87 -2.41 -23.95
N ARG A 230 -25.80 -2.91 -24.76
CA ARG A 230 -25.77 -2.75 -26.22
C ARG A 230 -26.05 -1.30 -26.60
N ASN A 231 -25.14 -0.69 -27.34
CA ASN A 231 -25.30 0.68 -27.84
C ASN A 231 -25.92 0.64 -29.24
N SER A 232 -27.16 0.14 -29.37
CA SER A 232 -27.75 -0.16 -30.68
C SER A 232 -28.39 1.04 -31.40
N ASN A 233 -28.41 2.24 -30.81
CA ASN A 233 -29.32 3.31 -31.27
C ASN A 233 -28.64 4.64 -31.65
N ALA A 234 -27.31 4.76 -31.60
CA ALA A 234 -26.64 6.01 -32.00
C ALA A 234 -26.46 6.05 -33.53
N LYS A 235 -27.29 6.81 -34.24
CA LYS A 235 -27.02 7.16 -35.63
C LYS A 235 -25.78 8.06 -35.68
N PRO A 236 -24.74 7.74 -36.47
CA PRO A 236 -23.46 8.46 -36.46
C PRO A 236 -23.53 9.93 -36.91
N ASN A 237 -24.66 10.38 -37.47
CA ASN A 237 -24.84 11.73 -38.03
C ASN A 237 -25.65 12.68 -37.14
N ASP A 238 -26.01 12.30 -35.91
CA ASP A 238 -26.66 13.22 -34.96
C ASP A 238 -25.60 14.01 -34.20
N SER A 239 -25.60 15.34 -34.29
CA SER A 239 -24.67 16.23 -33.58
C SER A 239 -24.74 16.04 -32.05
N LEU A 240 -25.87 15.55 -31.53
CA LEU A 240 -26.05 15.22 -30.11
C LEU A 240 -25.45 13.86 -29.71
N SER A 241 -25.12 13.00 -30.67
CA SER A 241 -24.52 11.68 -30.40
C SER A 241 -23.20 11.77 -29.63
N LYS A 242 -22.43 12.86 -29.82
CA LYS A 242 -21.21 13.14 -29.06
C LYS A 242 -21.48 13.41 -27.57
N MET A 243 -22.60 14.06 -27.23
CA MET A 243 -23.02 14.28 -25.83
C MET A 243 -23.62 13.01 -25.20
N CYS A 244 -24.06 12.06 -26.03
CA CYS A 244 -24.56 10.77 -25.57
C CYS A 244 -23.46 9.74 -25.31
N GLN A 245 -22.16 10.10 -25.39
CA GLN A 245 -21.06 9.20 -25.07
C GLN A 245 -21.21 8.63 -23.66
N GLN A 246 -20.97 7.33 -23.55
CA GLN A 246 -21.13 6.57 -22.34
C GLN A 246 -19.80 5.95 -21.95
N PRO A 247 -19.55 5.72 -20.66
CA PRO A 247 -18.27 5.19 -20.22
C PRO A 247 -18.20 3.68 -20.49
N ASP A 248 -16.98 3.16 -20.46
CA ASP A 248 -16.71 1.74 -20.65
C ASP A 248 -17.23 0.88 -19.50
N VAL A 249 -17.19 1.37 -18.26
CA VAL A 249 -17.83 0.71 -17.12
C VAL A 249 -18.56 1.75 -16.26
N MET A 250 -19.82 1.51 -15.94
CA MET A 250 -20.56 2.20 -14.90
C MET A 250 -20.50 1.38 -13.62
N ILE A 251 -19.92 1.97 -12.57
CA ILE A 251 -19.80 1.34 -11.25
C ILE A 251 -21.05 1.63 -10.43
N ASP A 252 -21.51 2.87 -10.47
CA ASP A 252 -22.75 3.34 -9.85
C ASP A 252 -23.28 4.60 -10.57
N GLU A 253 -24.34 5.20 -10.05
CA GLU A 253 -24.95 6.40 -10.61
C GLU A 253 -24.06 7.67 -10.54
N ARG A 254 -22.93 7.62 -9.83
CA ARG A 254 -22.00 8.75 -9.66
C ARG A 254 -20.58 8.46 -10.14
N THR A 255 -20.22 7.21 -10.36
CA THR A 255 -18.84 6.77 -10.60
C THR A 255 -18.77 5.92 -11.85
N CYS A 256 -17.91 6.30 -12.77
CA CYS A 256 -17.66 5.55 -14.00
C CYS A 256 -16.16 5.34 -14.26
N ILE A 257 -15.88 4.41 -15.17
CA ILE A 257 -14.55 4.08 -15.65
C ILE A 257 -14.52 4.21 -17.17
N GLN A 258 -13.54 4.95 -17.67
CA GLN A 258 -13.21 5.03 -19.09
C GLN A 258 -11.88 4.29 -19.32
N LEU A 259 -11.86 3.30 -20.22
CA LEU A 259 -10.60 2.67 -20.61
C LEU A 259 -10.00 3.43 -21.79
N GLN A 260 -8.72 3.78 -21.72
CA GLN A 260 -8.00 4.40 -22.83
C GLN A 260 -6.74 3.60 -23.13
N HIS A 261 -6.54 3.26 -24.41
CA HIS A 261 -5.28 2.67 -24.85
C HIS A 261 -4.21 3.76 -24.84
N LEU A 262 -3.23 3.65 -23.95
CA LEU A 262 -2.23 4.69 -23.72
C LEU A 262 -1.42 5.02 -24.99
N PRO A 263 -0.92 4.03 -25.76
CA PRO A 263 -0.22 4.32 -27.02
C PRO A 263 -1.09 4.92 -28.13
N SER A 264 -2.43 4.85 -28.07
CA SER A 264 -3.27 5.50 -29.10
C SER A 264 -3.35 7.01 -28.92
N LEU A 265 -2.98 7.52 -27.74
CA LEU A 265 -2.87 8.96 -27.49
C LEU A 265 -1.76 9.63 -28.29
N ASP A 266 -0.98 8.92 -29.09
CA ASP A 266 -0.09 9.52 -30.08
C ASP A 266 -0.89 10.26 -31.18
N ASP A 267 -2.09 9.76 -31.54
CA ASP A 267 -3.01 10.39 -32.49
C ASP A 267 -3.83 11.48 -31.77
N GLU A 268 -3.79 12.71 -32.31
CA GLU A 268 -4.54 13.85 -31.79
C GLU A 268 -6.05 13.58 -31.75
N ARG A 269 -6.59 12.80 -32.70
CA ARG A 269 -8.03 12.46 -32.74
C ARG A 269 -8.46 11.58 -31.57
N GLU A 270 -7.59 10.69 -31.12
CA GLU A 270 -7.86 9.82 -29.95
C GLU A 270 -7.85 10.64 -28.66
N TYR A 271 -6.91 11.58 -28.55
CA TYR A 271 -6.89 12.57 -27.47
C TYR A 271 -8.16 13.43 -27.45
N GLU A 272 -8.57 13.98 -28.59
CA GLU A 272 -9.78 14.79 -28.69
C GLU A 272 -11.03 13.98 -28.37
N GLY A 273 -11.09 12.74 -28.85
CA GLY A 273 -12.17 11.80 -28.54
C GLY A 273 -12.29 11.55 -27.04
N LEU A 274 -11.18 11.27 -26.36
CA LEU A 274 -11.17 11.08 -24.91
C LEU A 274 -11.60 12.35 -24.16
N ARG A 275 -11.10 13.52 -24.58
CA ARG A 275 -11.48 14.81 -23.98
C ARG A 275 -12.98 15.03 -24.09
N ASP A 276 -13.54 14.82 -25.26
CA ASP A 276 -14.98 14.97 -25.52
C ASP A 276 -15.80 13.95 -24.71
N THR A 277 -15.30 12.72 -24.55
CA THR A 277 -15.91 11.70 -23.68
C THR A 277 -15.94 12.15 -22.23
N VAL A 278 -14.82 12.62 -21.68
CA VAL A 278 -14.75 13.07 -20.29
C VAL A 278 -15.66 14.28 -20.05
N LEU A 279 -15.73 15.21 -21.02
CA LEU A 279 -16.69 16.32 -21.02
C LEU A 279 -18.15 15.84 -21.01
N ALA A 280 -18.50 14.85 -21.82
CA ALA A 280 -19.85 14.30 -21.82
C ALA A 280 -20.18 13.56 -20.51
N LEU A 281 -19.19 12.89 -19.93
CA LEU A 281 -19.32 12.17 -18.66
C LEU A 281 -19.46 13.10 -17.46
N SER A 282 -18.85 14.29 -17.50
CA SER A 282 -18.99 15.30 -16.43
C SER A 282 -20.43 15.76 -16.20
N LEU A 283 -21.30 15.57 -17.19
CA LEU A 283 -22.73 15.86 -17.09
C LEU A 283 -23.55 14.72 -16.47
N LYS A 284 -22.97 13.51 -16.38
CA LYS A 284 -23.68 12.27 -16.01
C LYS A 284 -23.22 11.69 -14.69
N CYS A 285 -21.97 11.90 -14.33
CA CYS A 285 -21.35 11.31 -13.14
C CYS A 285 -20.56 12.37 -12.37
N HIS A 286 -20.33 12.10 -11.08
CA HIS A 286 -19.53 12.98 -10.22
C HIS A 286 -18.06 12.60 -10.26
N LYS A 287 -17.74 11.35 -10.63
CA LYS A 287 -16.39 10.83 -10.70
C LYS A 287 -16.17 9.99 -11.94
N CYS A 288 -15.11 10.31 -12.69
CA CYS A 288 -14.63 9.52 -13.82
C CYS A 288 -13.21 9.04 -13.57
N CYS A 289 -13.03 7.73 -13.52
CA CYS A 289 -11.72 7.10 -13.45
C CYS A 289 -11.26 6.71 -14.85
N ILE A 290 -10.20 7.30 -15.35
CA ILE A 290 -9.62 6.95 -16.64
C ILE A 290 -8.49 5.95 -16.40
N ILE A 291 -8.63 4.72 -16.90
CA ILE A 291 -7.57 3.72 -16.85
C ILE A 291 -6.83 3.74 -18.19
N MET A 292 -5.62 4.30 -18.16
CA MET A 292 -4.66 4.29 -19.26
C MET A 292 -3.98 2.92 -19.29
N TYR A 293 -4.38 2.06 -20.22
CA TYR A 293 -3.84 0.71 -20.34
C TYR A 293 -2.85 0.58 -21.50
N SER A 294 -1.80 -0.20 -21.29
CA SER A 294 -0.79 -0.55 -22.29
C SER A 294 -0.34 -1.99 -22.08
N SER A 295 -0.03 -2.70 -23.16
CA SER A 295 0.68 -3.99 -23.08
C SER A 295 2.21 -3.84 -23.17
N LYS A 296 2.69 -2.62 -23.43
CA LYS A 296 4.12 -2.29 -23.44
C LYS A 296 4.59 -1.97 -22.03
N GLN A 297 5.84 -2.32 -21.73
CA GLN A 297 6.52 -1.90 -20.51
C GLN A 297 6.50 -0.36 -20.37
N PRO A 298 6.47 0.19 -19.15
CA PRO A 298 6.35 1.64 -18.90
C PRO A 298 7.35 2.47 -19.72
N ASP A 299 8.60 2.02 -19.79
CA ASP A 299 9.69 2.71 -20.50
C ASP A 299 9.44 2.92 -21.99
N TYR A 300 8.54 2.13 -22.60
CA TYR A 300 8.20 2.19 -24.04
C TYR A 300 6.78 2.68 -24.30
N ALA A 301 5.99 2.93 -23.26
CA ALA A 301 4.59 3.34 -23.37
C ALA A 301 4.44 4.87 -23.50
N PHE A 302 5.42 5.63 -23.02
CA PHE A 302 5.39 7.10 -23.00
C PHE A 302 6.28 7.71 -24.10
N THR A 303 5.73 7.87 -25.31
CA THR A 303 6.38 8.66 -26.38
C THR A 303 6.29 10.16 -26.07
N GLY A 304 7.08 10.97 -26.78
CA GLY A 304 7.04 12.43 -26.62
C GLY A 304 5.64 13.03 -26.88
N ASP A 305 4.95 12.54 -27.90
CA ASP A 305 3.60 12.97 -28.24
C ASP A 305 2.53 12.46 -27.25
N VAL A 306 2.64 11.21 -26.78
CA VAL A 306 1.80 10.70 -25.68
C VAL A 306 1.96 11.56 -24.42
N LEU A 307 3.19 11.90 -24.03
CA LEU A 307 3.45 12.78 -22.89
C LEU A 307 2.90 14.20 -23.10
N ARG A 308 3.02 14.73 -24.33
CA ARG A 308 2.45 16.03 -24.70
C ARG A 308 0.93 16.02 -24.54
N HIS A 309 0.23 15.05 -25.13
CA HIS A 309 -1.23 14.95 -25.03
C HIS A 309 -1.69 14.67 -23.60
N LEU A 310 -0.98 13.84 -22.82
CA LEU A 310 -1.26 13.64 -21.39
C LEU A 310 -1.13 14.96 -20.61
N SER A 311 -0.08 15.74 -20.87
CA SER A 311 0.11 17.04 -20.21
C SER A 311 -1.05 17.99 -20.49
N ILE A 312 -1.57 17.99 -21.72
CA ILE A 312 -2.73 18.79 -22.11
C ILE A 312 -4.01 18.26 -21.44
N LEU A 313 -4.21 16.94 -21.33
CA LEU A 313 -5.33 16.33 -20.60
C LEU A 313 -5.30 16.74 -19.13
N PHE A 314 -4.16 16.61 -18.45
CA PHE A 314 -4.00 17.03 -17.05
C PHE A 314 -4.34 18.51 -16.85
N ALA A 315 -3.85 19.38 -17.75
CA ALA A 315 -4.17 20.80 -17.70
C ALA A 315 -5.67 21.08 -17.93
N SER A 316 -6.29 20.37 -18.87
CA SER A 316 -7.72 20.48 -19.17
C SER A 316 -8.57 20.01 -17.99
N PHE A 317 -8.17 18.92 -17.32
CA PHE A 317 -8.91 18.34 -16.22
C PHE A 317 -8.72 19.05 -14.87
N ALA A 318 -7.60 19.76 -14.69
CA ALA A 318 -7.42 20.67 -13.55
C ALA A 318 -8.53 21.74 -13.48
N HIS A 319 -9.16 22.08 -14.62
CA HIS A 319 -10.31 22.97 -14.64
C HIS A 319 -11.57 22.33 -14.02
N PHE A 320 -11.76 21.01 -14.20
CA PHE A 320 -12.89 20.28 -13.62
C PHE A 320 -12.81 20.14 -12.11
N GLN A 321 -11.62 20.19 -11.50
CA GLN A 321 -11.49 20.14 -10.03
C GLN A 321 -12.11 21.35 -9.32
N LYS A 322 -12.49 22.41 -10.05
CA LYS A 322 -13.30 23.52 -9.52
C LYS A 322 -14.81 23.30 -9.66
N SER A 323 -15.21 22.34 -10.48
CA SER A 323 -16.59 21.85 -10.62
C SER A 323 -16.80 20.61 -9.74
N GLU A 324 -18.05 20.21 -9.48
CA GLU A 324 -18.40 19.02 -8.67
C GLU A 324 -18.04 17.67 -9.36
N PHE A 325 -17.12 17.69 -10.34
CA PHE A 325 -16.71 16.54 -11.14
C PHE A 325 -15.22 16.21 -10.93
N GLU A 326 -14.95 15.02 -10.43
CA GLU A 326 -13.61 14.49 -10.15
C GLU A 326 -13.12 13.59 -11.30
N VAL A 327 -11.92 13.85 -11.81
CA VAL A 327 -11.24 12.98 -12.79
C VAL A 327 -9.98 12.39 -12.15
N GLU A 328 -9.88 11.05 -12.15
CA GLU A 328 -8.75 10.29 -11.62
C GLU A 328 -8.10 9.50 -12.77
N ILE A 329 -6.83 9.74 -13.09
CA ILE A 329 -6.09 8.99 -14.13
C ILE A 329 -5.23 7.92 -13.47
N LEU A 330 -5.43 6.67 -13.87
CA LEU A 330 -4.73 5.48 -13.37
C LEU A 330 -4.02 4.78 -14.53
N TYR A 331 -2.89 4.16 -14.26
CA TYR A 331 -2.10 3.46 -15.28
C TYR A 331 -2.11 1.95 -15.04
N SER A 332 -2.20 1.19 -16.12
CA SER A 332 -2.14 -0.27 -16.10
C SER A 332 -1.27 -0.79 -17.23
N PHE A 333 -0.36 -1.71 -16.90
CA PHE A 333 0.57 -2.30 -17.88
C PHE A 333 0.34 -3.80 -18.09
N THR A 334 -0.64 -4.37 -17.40
CA THR A 334 -1.07 -5.76 -17.54
C THR A 334 -2.59 -5.85 -17.54
N ILE A 335 -3.13 -6.95 -18.05
CA ILE A 335 -4.58 -7.14 -18.07
C ILE A 335 -5.12 -7.47 -16.67
N GLU A 336 -4.30 -8.15 -15.86
CA GLU A 336 -4.54 -8.43 -14.44
C GLU A 336 -4.63 -7.14 -13.62
N ASP A 337 -3.71 -6.20 -13.85
CA ASP A 337 -3.74 -4.90 -13.18
C ASP A 337 -4.97 -4.10 -13.60
N THR A 338 -5.38 -4.17 -14.86
CA THR A 338 -6.61 -3.51 -15.35
C THR A 338 -7.84 -4.07 -14.63
N ALA A 339 -7.97 -5.40 -14.54
CA ALA A 339 -9.07 -6.07 -13.83
C ALA A 339 -9.08 -5.69 -12.34
N LYS A 340 -7.90 -5.64 -11.72
CA LYS A 340 -7.72 -5.25 -10.32
C LYS A 340 -8.12 -3.81 -10.06
N LEU A 341 -7.72 -2.87 -10.93
CA LEU A 341 -8.11 -1.46 -10.81
C LEU A 341 -9.61 -1.28 -10.92
N ILE A 342 -10.28 -1.96 -11.87
CA ILE A 342 -11.75 -1.91 -12.00
C ILE A 342 -12.42 -2.36 -10.69
N ARG A 343 -11.95 -3.47 -10.10
CA ARG A 343 -12.46 -3.97 -8.81
C ARG A 343 -12.22 -2.96 -7.68
N GLN A 344 -11.01 -2.42 -7.57
CA GLN A 344 -10.63 -1.46 -6.54
C GLN A 344 -11.44 -0.16 -6.61
N ILE A 345 -11.73 0.33 -7.82
CA ILE A 345 -12.61 1.49 -8.01
C ILE A 345 -14.02 1.16 -7.50
N GLY A 346 -14.53 -0.05 -7.79
CA GLY A 346 -15.78 -0.54 -7.23
C GLY A 346 -15.81 -0.60 -5.70
N ASP A 347 -14.75 -1.14 -5.10
CA ASP A 347 -14.60 -1.20 -3.64
C ASP A 347 -14.54 0.21 -3.01
N LYS A 348 -13.80 1.14 -3.64
CA LYS A 348 -13.70 2.55 -3.21
C LYS A 348 -15.05 3.27 -3.31
N ALA A 349 -15.76 3.11 -4.44
CA ALA A 349 -17.08 3.70 -4.64
C ALA A 349 -18.08 3.20 -3.60
N ARG A 350 -18.06 1.90 -3.29
CA ARG A 350 -18.88 1.32 -2.22
C ARG A 350 -18.56 1.89 -0.85
N ALA A 351 -17.28 1.97 -0.49
CA ALA A 351 -16.86 2.51 0.81
C ALA A 351 -17.21 4.00 0.99
N GLN A 352 -17.25 4.76 -0.11
CA GLN A 352 -17.55 6.20 -0.10
C GLN A 352 -19.04 6.52 -0.22
N SER A 353 -19.88 5.54 -0.57
CA SER A 353 -21.31 5.73 -0.73
C SER A 353 -22.00 5.94 0.63
N THR A 354 -22.71 7.05 0.76
CA THR A 354 -23.56 7.36 1.92
C THR A 354 -25.01 6.88 1.75
N VAL A 355 -25.38 6.48 0.53
CA VAL A 355 -26.77 6.16 0.14
C VAL A 355 -27.04 4.66 0.23
N TRP A 356 -26.03 3.83 -0.03
CA TRP A 356 -26.19 2.38 -0.17
C TRP A 356 -25.49 1.61 0.94
N ASN A 357 -26.23 0.70 1.59
CA ASN A 357 -25.65 -0.31 2.48
C ASN A 357 -25.02 -1.46 1.66
N ASN A 358 -24.04 -2.16 2.22
CA ASN A 358 -23.35 -3.31 1.62
C ASN A 358 -24.32 -4.39 1.10
N MET A 359 -25.41 -4.62 1.82
CA MET A 359 -26.48 -5.58 1.47
C MET A 359 -27.37 -5.15 0.29
N GLU A 360 -27.35 -3.87 -0.07
CA GLU A 360 -28.22 -3.26 -1.10
C GLU A 360 -27.50 -3.04 -2.42
N TRP A 361 -26.17 -3.04 -2.40
CA TRP A 361 -25.33 -2.87 -3.60
C TRP A 361 -25.65 -3.87 -4.73
N PRO A 362 -25.94 -5.16 -4.47
CA PRO A 362 -26.37 -6.10 -5.51
C PRO A 362 -27.82 -5.92 -5.99
N LYS A 363 -28.64 -5.13 -5.28
CA LYS A 363 -30.10 -4.97 -5.53
C LYS A 363 -30.45 -3.63 -6.18
N ARG A 364 -29.48 -2.97 -6.82
CA ARG A 364 -29.62 -1.62 -7.38
C ARG A 364 -30.66 -1.54 -8.50
N LYS A 365 -31.58 -0.59 -8.38
CA LYS A 365 -32.70 -0.38 -9.32
C LYS A 365 -32.28 0.13 -10.71
N TRP A 366 -31.08 0.71 -10.87
CA TRP A 366 -30.59 1.17 -12.17
C TRP A 366 -29.98 0.04 -13.03
N LEU A 367 -29.70 -1.13 -12.44
CA LEU A 367 -29.35 -2.35 -13.18
C LEU A 367 -30.57 -2.95 -13.91
N THR A 368 -31.79 -2.69 -13.40
CA THR A 368 -33.04 -3.25 -13.91
C THR A 368 -33.83 -2.29 -14.79
N ASN A 369 -33.50 -1.00 -14.80
CA ASN A 369 -34.16 -0.04 -15.67
C ASN A 369 -33.36 0.14 -16.95
N GLU A 370 -33.87 -0.45 -18.03
CA GLU A 370 -33.68 0.15 -19.36
C GLU A 370 -34.01 1.65 -19.23
N ALA A 371 -33.06 2.50 -19.64
CA ALA A 371 -33.21 3.94 -19.75
C ALA A 371 -33.45 4.71 -18.42
N SER A 372 -32.39 5.34 -17.91
CA SER A 372 -32.49 6.77 -17.61
C SER A 372 -32.11 7.55 -18.87
N ALA A 373 -33.03 7.51 -19.82
CA ALA A 373 -33.24 8.63 -20.72
C ALA A 373 -34.10 9.63 -19.95
N VAL A 374 -33.44 10.63 -19.34
CA VAL A 374 -33.87 12.03 -19.33
C VAL A 374 -32.60 12.87 -19.37
#